data_AF-A0A556V2Z9-F1
#
_entry.id   AF-A0A556V2Z9-F1
#
_cell.length_a   1.000
_cell.length_b   1.000
_cell.length_c   1.000
_cell.angle_alpha   90.00
_cell.angle_beta   90.00
_cell.angle_gamma   90.00
#
_symmetry.space_group_name_H-M   'P 1'
#
loop_
_entity.id
_entity.type
_entity.pdbx_description
1 polymer ?
#
loop_
_entity_poly.entity_id
_entity_poly.type
_entity_poly.pdbx_seq_one_letter_code
_entity_poly.pdbx_strand_id
1 'polypeptide(L)'
;MGHRCTRVLFLALLQALQTIAEDGSIECMCVSRDCMAEQCKGDQCYSSVTVQDGVHSLHRGCLIGLDSKRLTCSASPSASHVIECCAWPMCNANTSLESLTRLLLKNSEGEPKRYSVKTLVPLVVVPFTVLALLALLAVPVCWRLHPRHLERLHEFDTEQGAFDGLIASNVGDSTLADLLDNSCTSGSGSGLPFLVQRTVARQISLMECVGKGRYGEVWRGQWQGENVAVKIFSSRDEKSWFRETEIYNTVLLRHENILGFMASDMTSRNSSTQLWLITHYHEHGSLYDYLQHIAVSAPDALNFAASVANGLVHLHTEILGTEGKPAIAHRDLKSKNILVKKDMRCCIADLGLAVTHTQADNQLDVGNNPKVGTKRYMAPEVLDETIQMDCFDTFKRVDIWALGLVLWEIARRTYSNGIVEDYKPPFYDLVPNDPSFEDMRKVVCVEQQRPFIPNRWFSDSVCNSFPF
;
A
#
# COMPACT_ATOMS: atom_id res chain seq x y z
N MET A 1 -25.01 -45.45 5.64
CA MET A 1 -24.89 -45.20 7.10
C MET A 1 -23.57 -44.51 7.53
N GLY A 2 -22.69 -44.07 6.60
CA GLY A 2 -21.40 -43.45 6.95
C GLY A 2 -21.37 -41.91 7.08
N HIS A 3 -22.42 -41.19 6.70
CA HIS A 3 -22.41 -39.71 6.66
C HIS A 3 -22.98 -39.00 7.91
N ARG A 4 -23.49 -39.74 8.89
CA ARG A 4 -23.93 -39.17 10.18
C ARG A 4 -22.85 -39.19 11.26
N CYS A 5 -21.83 -40.03 11.12
CA CYS A 5 -20.77 -40.16 12.13
C CYS A 5 -19.73 -39.04 12.03
N THR A 6 -19.42 -38.57 10.82
CA THR A 6 -18.45 -37.48 10.59
C THR A 6 -18.95 -36.10 11.03
N ARG A 7 -20.26 -35.81 10.92
CA ARG A 7 -20.84 -34.56 11.42
C ARG A 7 -20.87 -34.48 12.95
N VAL A 8 -21.06 -35.61 13.65
CA VAL A 8 -21.02 -35.66 15.12
C VAL A 8 -19.58 -35.54 15.62
N LEU A 9 -18.61 -36.16 14.95
CA LEU A 9 -17.19 -35.98 15.25
C LEU A 9 -16.70 -34.55 15.00
N PHE A 10 -17.17 -33.88 13.95
CA PHE A 10 -16.79 -32.50 13.64
C PHE A 10 -17.41 -31.49 14.62
N LEU A 11 -18.65 -31.72 15.07
CA LEU A 11 -19.30 -30.90 16.10
C LEU A 11 -18.72 -31.15 17.50
N ALA A 12 -18.31 -32.39 17.81
CA ALA A 12 -17.57 -32.71 19.04
C ALA A 12 -16.15 -32.12 19.03
N LEU A 13 -15.48 -32.06 17.86
CA LEU A 13 -14.20 -31.37 17.70
C LEU A 13 -14.34 -29.84 17.81
N LEU A 14 -15.45 -29.25 17.32
CA LEU A 14 -15.73 -27.82 17.48
C LEU A 14 -16.08 -27.46 18.93
N GLN A 15 -16.77 -28.33 19.68
CA GLN A 15 -16.99 -28.15 21.12
C GLN A 15 -15.72 -28.41 21.95
N ALA A 16 -14.81 -29.29 21.49
CA ALA A 16 -13.49 -29.49 22.08
C ALA A 16 -12.52 -28.33 21.76
N LEU A 17 -12.67 -27.66 20.60
CA LEU A 17 -11.88 -26.49 20.21
C LEU A 17 -12.41 -25.19 20.82
N GLN A 18 -13.68 -25.13 21.21
CA GLN A 18 -14.24 -24.03 22.01
C GLN A 18 -13.95 -24.14 23.52
N THR A 19 -13.30 -25.22 23.97
CA THR A 19 -12.91 -25.42 25.38
C THR A 19 -11.40 -25.30 25.62
N ILE A 20 -10.62 -24.80 24.66
CA ILE A 20 -9.17 -24.49 24.83
C ILE A 20 -8.88 -23.00 24.60
N ALA A 21 -9.89 -22.13 24.73
CA ALA A 21 -9.66 -20.74 25.10
C ALA A 21 -9.70 -20.65 26.64
N GLU A 22 -8.78 -21.34 27.31
CA GLU A 22 -8.50 -21.03 28.71
C GLU A 22 -7.80 -19.68 28.75
N ASP A 23 -8.50 -18.75 29.39
CA ASP A 23 -8.10 -17.43 29.86
C ASP A 23 -6.61 -17.39 30.23
N GLY A 24 -5.77 -16.84 29.34
CA GLY A 24 -4.30 -16.77 29.47
C GLY A 24 -3.80 -15.82 30.56
N SER A 25 -4.58 -15.63 31.62
CA SER A 25 -4.22 -14.82 32.79
C SER A 25 -3.36 -15.66 33.74
N ILE A 26 -2.16 -15.15 34.05
CA ILE A 26 -1.28 -15.71 35.06
C ILE A 26 -1.52 -15.01 36.41
N GLU A 27 -1.32 -15.75 37.49
CA GLU A 27 -1.39 -15.22 38.85
C GLU A 27 -0.04 -14.64 39.27
N CYS A 28 -0.04 -13.45 39.85
CA CYS A 28 1.14 -12.70 40.25
C CYS A 28 1.01 -12.25 41.71
N MET A 29 2.14 -12.06 42.39
CA MET A 29 2.16 -11.44 43.72
C MET A 29 1.93 -9.93 43.59
N CYS A 30 1.02 -9.36 44.39
CA CYS A 30 0.72 -7.93 44.40
C CYS A 30 1.17 -7.31 45.71
N VAL A 31 2.12 -6.38 45.64
CA VAL A 31 2.62 -5.61 46.79
C VAL A 31 2.74 -4.16 46.35
N SER A 32 1.68 -3.40 46.57
CA SER A 32 1.59 -1.95 46.33
C SER A 32 0.46 -1.37 47.17
N ARG A 33 0.42 -0.03 47.31
CA ARG A 33 -0.65 0.67 48.03
C ARG A 33 -2.04 0.48 47.39
N ASP A 34 -2.06 0.16 46.09
CA ASP A 34 -3.28 0.01 45.29
C ASP A 34 -3.72 -1.46 45.10
N CYS A 35 -3.07 -2.41 45.77
CA CYS A 35 -3.45 -3.83 45.69
C CYS A 35 -4.67 -4.12 46.59
N MET A 36 -5.75 -4.65 46.00
CA MET A 36 -6.96 -5.08 46.73
C MET A 36 -6.78 -6.43 47.45
N ALA A 37 -5.82 -7.25 47.00
CA ALA A 37 -5.47 -8.56 47.54
C ALA A 37 -3.97 -8.84 47.36
N GLU A 38 -3.41 -9.81 48.10
CA GLU A 38 -1.98 -10.19 48.02
C GLU A 38 -1.58 -10.82 46.67
N GLN A 39 -2.58 -11.18 45.85
CA GLN A 39 -2.42 -11.78 44.53
C GLN A 39 -3.29 -11.03 43.52
N CYS A 40 -2.81 -10.95 42.28
CA CYS A 40 -3.56 -10.38 41.17
C CYS A 40 -3.40 -11.21 39.90
N LYS A 41 -4.39 -11.16 39.01
CA LYS A 41 -4.38 -11.87 37.73
C LYS A 41 -4.19 -10.91 36.57
N GLY A 42 -3.27 -11.23 35.69
CA GLY A 42 -3.03 -10.49 34.46
C GLY A 42 -2.18 -11.27 33.50
N ASP A 43 -1.78 -10.67 32.40
CA ASP A 43 -1.07 -11.39 31.34
C ASP A 43 0.44 -11.54 31.62
N GLN A 44 1.00 -10.65 32.45
CA GLN A 44 2.41 -10.63 32.86
C GLN A 44 2.56 -10.09 34.28
N CYS A 45 3.58 -10.54 35.00
CA CYS A 45 3.93 -10.01 36.32
C CYS A 45 5.07 -8.99 36.21
N TYR A 46 5.13 -8.05 37.14
CA TYR A 46 6.27 -7.13 37.28
C TYR A 46 6.76 -7.01 38.73
N SER A 47 8.03 -6.63 38.87
CA SER A 47 8.66 -6.15 40.10
C SER A 47 9.41 -4.85 39.81
N SER A 48 9.23 -3.82 40.63
CA SER A 48 9.95 -2.56 40.46
C SER A 48 10.44 -1.99 41.78
N VAL A 49 11.55 -1.26 41.72
CA VAL A 49 12.06 -0.48 42.84
C VAL A 49 12.03 0.98 42.47
N THR A 50 11.47 1.80 43.37
CA THR A 50 11.49 3.25 43.30
C THR A 50 12.31 3.80 44.46
N VAL A 51 13.12 4.82 44.19
CA VAL A 51 13.91 5.52 45.18
C VAL A 51 13.35 6.93 45.32
N GLN A 52 12.73 7.21 46.47
CA GLN A 52 12.21 8.52 46.81
C GLN A 52 12.84 8.96 48.13
N ASP A 53 13.53 10.11 48.12
CA ASP A 53 14.23 10.68 49.29
C ASP A 53 15.20 9.69 49.98
N GLY A 54 15.85 8.83 49.19
CA GLY A 54 16.81 7.82 49.67
C GLY A 54 16.17 6.56 50.26
N VAL A 55 14.84 6.47 50.30
CA VAL A 55 14.11 5.27 50.73
C VAL A 55 13.78 4.42 49.50
N HIS A 56 14.17 3.14 49.56
CA HIS A 56 13.87 2.16 48.53
C HIS A 56 12.52 1.49 48.81
N SER A 57 11.54 1.66 47.91
CA SER A 57 10.27 0.95 47.96
C SER A 57 10.18 -0.10 46.86
N LEU A 58 9.85 -1.34 47.24
CA LEU A 58 9.63 -2.46 46.32
C LEU A 58 8.14 -2.57 46.00
N HIS A 59 7.82 -2.61 44.72
CA HIS A 59 6.47 -2.77 44.20
C HIS A 59 6.36 -4.03 43.35
N ARG A 60 5.22 -4.73 43.43
CA ARG A 60 4.92 -5.92 42.62
C ARG A 60 3.46 -5.90 42.17
N GLY A 61 3.19 -6.42 40.98
CA GLY A 61 1.83 -6.57 40.48
C GLY A 61 1.76 -7.29 39.13
N CYS A 62 0.61 -7.17 38.48
CA CYS A 62 0.30 -7.77 37.18
C CYS A 62 -0.12 -6.69 36.18
N LEU A 63 0.15 -6.94 34.90
CA LEU A 63 -0.19 -6.08 33.77
C LEU A 63 -1.26 -6.74 32.91
N ILE A 64 -2.28 -5.97 32.55
CA ILE A 64 -3.40 -6.42 31.71
C ILE A 64 -3.39 -5.59 30.42
N GLY A 65 -3.43 -6.27 29.27
CA GLY A 65 -3.47 -5.62 27.97
C GLY A 65 -2.09 -5.27 27.37
N LEU A 66 -2.07 -5.10 26.05
CA LEU A 66 -0.82 -4.93 25.28
C LEU A 66 -0.11 -3.60 25.58
N ASP A 67 -0.86 -2.52 25.79
CA ASP A 67 -0.31 -1.18 26.04
C ASP A 67 0.39 -1.09 27.39
N SER A 68 -0.23 -1.64 28.45
CA SER A 68 0.35 -1.69 29.79
C SER A 68 1.68 -2.45 29.82
N LYS A 69 1.80 -3.56 29.06
CA LYS A 69 3.06 -4.31 28.92
C LYS A 69 4.13 -3.49 28.25
N ARG A 70 3.80 -2.83 27.13
CA ARG A 70 4.76 -2.08 26.34
C ARG A 70 5.30 -0.86 27.10
N LEU A 71 4.43 -0.13 27.77
CA LEU A 71 4.79 1.07 28.54
C LEU A 71 5.63 0.73 29.77
N THR A 72 5.30 -0.36 30.47
CA THR A 72 5.88 -0.68 31.77
C THR A 72 7.17 -1.51 31.64
N CYS A 73 7.20 -2.53 30.80
CA CYS A 73 8.32 -3.46 30.71
C CYS A 73 9.43 -3.02 29.75
N SER A 74 9.19 -1.96 28.96
CA SER A 74 10.22 -1.39 28.06
C SER A 74 10.93 -0.17 28.66
N ALA A 75 10.62 0.20 29.92
CA ALA A 75 11.25 1.32 30.58
C ALA A 75 12.73 1.02 30.88
N SER A 76 13.63 1.91 30.43
CA SER A 76 15.06 1.76 30.71
C SER A 76 15.36 2.04 32.19
N PRO A 77 16.29 1.29 32.82
CA PRO A 77 16.65 1.50 34.21
C PRO A 77 17.27 2.89 34.41
N SER A 78 16.88 3.55 35.50
CA SER A 78 17.35 4.88 35.88
C SER A 78 17.96 4.85 37.28
N ALA A 79 18.56 5.96 37.73
CA ALA A 79 19.14 6.05 39.07
C ALA A 79 18.09 5.96 40.20
N SER A 80 16.81 6.22 39.90
CA SER A 80 15.72 6.27 40.88
C SER A 80 14.60 5.25 40.62
N HIS A 81 14.63 4.53 39.50
CA HIS A 81 13.59 3.57 39.14
C HIS A 81 14.13 2.44 38.26
N VAL A 82 13.80 1.20 38.62
CA VAL A 82 14.08 0.00 37.82
C VAL A 82 12.88 -0.94 37.87
N ILE A 83 12.61 -1.63 36.76
CA ILE A 83 11.49 -2.55 36.61
C ILE A 83 11.89 -3.80 35.84
N GLU A 84 11.38 -4.94 36.27
CA GLU A 84 11.61 -6.24 35.66
C GLU A 84 10.25 -6.95 35.49
N CYS A 85 10.02 -7.50 34.30
CA CYS A 85 8.79 -8.19 33.96
C CYS A 85 9.04 -9.65 33.59
N CYS A 86 8.09 -10.52 33.93
CA CYS A 86 8.16 -11.95 33.67
C CYS A 86 6.78 -12.53 33.34
N ALA A 87 6.74 -13.67 32.64
CA ALA A 87 5.53 -14.23 32.03
C ALA A 87 5.15 -15.62 32.56
N TRP A 88 5.57 -15.98 33.77
CA TRP A 88 5.23 -17.27 34.41
C TRP A 88 4.45 -17.04 35.71
N PRO A 89 3.52 -17.93 36.12
CA PRO A 89 2.77 -17.77 37.36
C PRO A 89 3.70 -17.57 38.57
N MET A 90 3.41 -16.56 39.40
CA MET A 90 4.14 -16.20 40.62
C MET A 90 5.64 -15.90 40.42
N CYS A 91 6.07 -15.59 39.19
CA CYS A 91 7.49 -15.35 38.90
C CYS A 91 8.07 -14.14 39.65
N ASN A 92 7.23 -13.19 40.05
CA ASN A 92 7.64 -12.00 40.81
C ASN A 92 7.69 -12.20 42.33
N ALA A 93 7.31 -13.39 42.84
CA ALA A 93 7.23 -13.66 44.28
C ALA A 93 8.60 -13.67 44.98
N ASN A 94 9.65 -14.15 44.30
CA ASN A 94 10.99 -14.33 44.89
C ASN A 94 11.97 -13.18 44.59
N THR A 95 11.50 -12.09 43.98
CA THR A 95 12.36 -10.95 43.62
C THR A 95 12.72 -10.15 44.87
N SER A 96 13.99 -10.08 45.24
CA SER A 96 14.43 -9.33 46.43
C SER A 96 14.74 -7.87 46.12
N LEU A 97 14.55 -6.98 47.11
CA LEU A 97 14.91 -5.56 46.99
C LEU A 97 16.41 -5.39 46.66
N GLU A 98 17.27 -6.25 47.22
CA GLU A 98 18.72 -6.20 47.00
C GLU A 98 19.09 -6.56 45.56
N SER A 99 18.42 -7.55 44.96
CA SER A 99 18.64 -7.98 43.57
C SER A 99 18.34 -6.84 42.58
N LEU A 100 17.21 -6.14 42.74
CA LEU A 100 16.82 -5.04 41.86
C LEU A 100 17.64 -3.76 42.09
N THR A 101 18.06 -3.49 43.34
CA THR A 101 18.88 -2.31 43.66
C THR A 101 20.26 -2.35 42.98
N ARG A 102 20.79 -3.55 42.70
CA ARG A 102 22.04 -3.71 41.92
C ARG A 102 21.92 -3.26 40.47
N LEU A 103 20.70 -3.21 39.92
CA LEU A 103 20.42 -2.77 38.55
C LEU A 103 20.19 -1.26 38.45
N LEU A 104 20.14 -0.53 39.57
CA LEU A 104 20.16 0.93 39.55
C LEU A 104 21.55 1.41 39.11
N LEU A 105 21.58 2.33 38.15
CA LEU A 105 22.82 2.96 37.71
C LEU A 105 23.44 3.73 38.88
N LYS A 106 24.56 3.23 39.42
CA LYS A 106 25.39 3.98 40.37
C LYS A 106 25.99 5.17 39.64
N ASN A 107 25.57 6.38 39.99
CA ASN A 107 26.34 7.58 39.68
C ASN A 107 27.68 7.48 40.40
N SER A 108 28.73 7.01 39.72
CA SER A 108 30.08 7.40 40.10
C SER A 108 30.22 8.86 39.71
N GLU A 109 30.37 9.74 40.70
CA GLU A 109 30.78 11.12 40.49
C GLU A 109 32.08 11.14 39.67
N GLY A 110 31.95 11.32 38.36
CA GLY A 110 33.07 11.56 37.46
C GLY A 110 33.17 13.05 37.22
N GLU A 111 34.20 13.70 37.78
CA GLU A 111 34.52 15.09 37.48
C GLU A 111 34.63 15.34 35.95
N PRO A 112 34.11 16.46 35.45
CA PRO A 112 34.20 16.78 34.02
C PRO A 112 35.64 17.15 33.66
N LYS A 113 36.30 16.30 32.86
CA LYS A 113 37.55 16.65 32.17
C LYS A 113 37.28 17.84 31.23
N ARG A 114 37.86 19.00 31.56
CA ARG A 114 37.86 20.19 30.70
C ARG A 114 38.72 19.94 29.46
N TYR A 115 38.10 19.72 28.31
CA TYR A 115 38.79 19.73 27.02
C TYR A 115 39.11 21.18 26.63
N SER A 116 40.37 21.46 26.35
CA SER A 116 40.82 22.80 25.93
C SER A 116 40.30 23.12 24.54
N VAL A 117 39.69 24.30 24.39
CA VAL A 117 39.10 24.85 23.14
C VAL A 117 40.06 24.73 21.94
N LYS A 118 41.37 24.78 22.19
CA LYS A 118 42.43 24.61 21.17
C LYS A 118 42.41 23.25 20.46
N THR A 119 41.79 22.24 21.07
CA THR A 119 41.72 20.85 20.54
C THR A 119 40.40 20.57 19.80
N LEU A 120 39.31 21.22 20.21
CA LEU A 120 37.97 21.03 19.65
C LEU A 120 37.77 21.78 18.33
N VAL A 121 38.35 22.97 18.21
CA VAL A 121 38.23 23.81 17.01
C VAL A 121 38.75 23.12 15.74
N PRO A 122 39.96 22.53 15.70
CA PRO A 122 40.43 21.86 14.47
C PRO A 122 39.62 20.60 14.14
N LEU A 123 39.07 19.89 15.13
CA LEU A 123 38.30 18.66 14.90
C LEU A 123 36.97 18.90 14.17
N VAL A 124 36.40 20.10 14.33
CA VAL A 124 35.17 20.52 13.66
C VAL A 124 35.49 21.24 12.35
N VAL A 125 36.44 22.18 12.35
CA VAL A 125 36.69 23.05 11.19
C VAL A 125 37.35 22.28 10.02
N VAL A 126 38.22 21.32 10.29
CA VAL A 126 38.92 20.57 9.23
C VAL A 126 37.97 19.73 8.35
N PRO A 127 37.01 18.94 8.90
CA PRO A 127 36.03 18.24 8.07
C PRO A 127 35.18 19.15 7.18
N PHE A 128 34.70 20.27 7.72
CA PHE A 128 33.86 21.21 6.95
C PHE A 128 34.64 21.91 5.84
N THR A 129 35.91 22.25 6.08
CA THR A 129 36.77 22.84 5.04
C THR A 129 37.10 21.83 3.94
N VAL A 130 37.34 20.57 4.28
CA VAL A 130 37.54 19.50 3.29
C VAL A 130 36.28 19.25 2.45
N LEU A 131 35.10 19.19 3.08
CA LEU A 131 33.82 19.05 2.37
C LEU A 131 33.54 20.23 1.43
N ALA A 132 33.83 21.46 1.86
CA ALA A 132 33.68 22.65 1.03
C ALA A 132 34.61 22.61 -0.20
N LEU A 133 35.86 22.17 -0.03
CA LEU A 133 36.81 22.01 -1.14
C LEU A 133 36.39 20.91 -2.11
N LEU A 134 35.87 19.77 -1.61
CA LEU A 134 35.34 18.70 -2.46
C LEU A 134 34.11 19.17 -3.24
N ALA A 135 33.22 19.95 -2.63
CA ALA A 135 32.08 20.55 -3.33
C ALA A 135 32.53 21.52 -4.43
N LEU A 136 33.53 22.37 -4.15
CA LEU A 136 34.08 23.32 -5.14
C LEU A 136 34.76 22.63 -6.32
N LEU A 137 35.28 21.40 -6.15
CA LEU A 137 35.85 20.60 -7.24
C LEU A 137 34.79 19.76 -7.97
N ALA A 138 33.78 19.25 -7.27
CA ALA A 138 32.70 18.46 -7.85
C ALA A 138 31.75 19.30 -8.70
N VAL A 139 31.46 20.54 -8.29
CA VAL A 139 30.56 21.47 -9.01
C VAL A 139 31.01 21.71 -10.46
N PRO A 140 32.26 22.08 -10.77
CA PRO A 140 32.70 22.27 -12.17
C PRO A 140 32.79 20.97 -12.97
N VAL A 141 33.04 19.82 -12.33
CA VAL A 141 33.02 18.51 -13.01
C VAL A 141 31.59 18.10 -13.35
N CYS A 142 30.65 18.25 -12.42
CA CYS A 142 29.22 18.09 -12.67
C CYS A 142 28.73 19.08 -13.72
N TRP A 143 29.11 20.35 -13.65
CA TRP A 143 28.73 21.38 -14.63
C TRP A 143 29.36 21.18 -16.01
N ARG A 144 30.48 20.44 -16.14
CA ARG A 144 31.05 20.07 -17.45
C ARG A 144 30.45 18.78 -18.03
N LEU A 145 29.95 17.88 -17.17
CA LEU A 145 29.28 16.64 -17.59
C LEU A 145 27.77 16.82 -17.84
N HIS A 146 27.13 17.78 -17.16
CA HIS A 146 25.70 18.07 -17.26
C HIS A 146 25.23 18.67 -18.61
N PRO A 147 25.94 19.60 -19.28
CA PRO A 147 25.44 20.19 -20.53
C PRO A 147 25.30 19.16 -21.66
N ARG A 148 26.13 18.11 -21.69
CA ARG A 148 25.99 17.03 -22.68
C ARG A 148 24.77 16.12 -22.47
N HIS A 149 24.17 16.15 -21.28
CA HIS A 149 22.97 15.37 -20.98
C HIS A 149 21.70 16.24 -21.09
N LEU A 150 21.81 17.54 -20.79
CA LEU A 150 20.70 18.48 -20.85
C LEU A 150 20.45 19.05 -22.25
N GLU A 151 21.45 19.16 -23.12
CA GLU A 151 21.28 19.60 -24.52
C GLU A 151 20.36 18.67 -25.34
N ARG A 152 20.20 17.40 -24.94
CA ARG A 152 19.24 16.48 -25.58
C ARG A 152 17.79 16.62 -25.08
N LEU A 153 17.57 17.38 -24.00
CA LEU A 153 16.25 17.58 -23.39
C LEU A 153 15.76 19.04 -23.49
N HIS A 154 16.65 20.00 -23.78
CA HIS A 154 16.34 21.43 -23.73
C HIS A 154 15.94 22.06 -25.08
N GLU A 155 15.91 21.31 -26.19
CA GLU A 155 15.53 21.88 -27.49
C GLU A 155 14.02 22.14 -27.65
N PHE A 156 13.21 21.90 -26.59
CA PHE A 156 11.75 22.06 -26.64
C PHE A 156 11.13 23.04 -25.63
N ASP A 157 11.87 23.53 -24.63
CA ASP A 157 11.27 24.27 -23.50
C ASP A 157 11.57 25.77 -23.44
N THR A 158 12.20 26.35 -24.47
CA THR A 158 12.36 27.81 -24.54
C THR A 158 11.15 28.50 -25.15
N GLU A 159 9.98 28.41 -24.52
CA GLU A 159 8.94 29.47 -24.57
C GLU A 159 8.15 29.52 -23.24
N GLN A 160 8.76 30.18 -22.25
CA GLN A 160 8.20 31.17 -21.31
C GLN A 160 6.75 31.01 -20.79
N GLY A 161 6.47 31.13 -19.49
CA GLY A 161 7.23 31.81 -18.46
C GLY A 161 6.66 31.66 -17.05
N ALA A 162 7.53 32.03 -16.10
CA ALA A 162 7.39 31.88 -14.66
C ALA A 162 6.28 32.75 -14.06
N PHE A 163 5.69 32.26 -12.96
CA PHE A 163 5.20 33.11 -11.89
C PHE A 163 5.53 32.50 -10.53
N ASP A 164 6.31 33.26 -9.76
CA ASP A 164 6.64 33.03 -8.36
C ASP A 164 5.48 33.43 -7.44
N GLY A 165 5.41 32.75 -6.29
CA GLY A 165 4.96 33.35 -5.02
C GLY A 165 3.67 32.80 -4.42
N LEU A 166 3.79 31.95 -3.38
CA LEU A 166 3.75 32.36 -1.97
C LEU A 166 3.54 31.13 -1.07
N ILE A 167 4.46 30.99 -0.12
CA ILE A 167 4.40 30.05 0.99
C ILE A 167 3.28 30.47 1.93
N ALA A 168 2.36 29.56 2.24
CA ALA A 168 1.53 29.62 3.43
C ALA A 168 1.56 28.26 4.12
N SER A 169 2.36 28.18 5.18
CA SER A 169 2.19 27.21 6.25
C SER A 169 0.85 27.47 6.96
N ASN A 170 0.09 26.43 7.28
CA ASN A 170 -0.47 26.26 8.62
C ASN A 170 -1.01 24.84 8.87
N VAL A 171 -0.59 24.36 10.04
CA VAL A 171 -1.02 23.24 10.86
C VAL A 171 -2.54 23.02 10.88
N GLY A 172 -2.95 21.76 10.76
CA GLY A 172 -4.33 21.31 10.95
C GLY A 172 -4.54 19.85 10.56
N ASP A 173 -3.69 18.95 11.05
CA ASP A 173 -3.93 17.51 10.88
C ASP A 173 -5.24 17.10 11.56
N SER A 174 -6.02 16.27 10.86
CA SER A 174 -7.20 15.51 11.32
C SER A 174 -8.62 16.04 11.09
N THR A 175 -8.88 17.11 10.33
CA THR A 175 -10.27 17.51 10.00
C THR A 175 -10.63 17.46 8.51
N LEU A 176 -9.65 17.40 7.61
CA LEU A 176 -9.90 17.39 6.16
C LEU A 176 -10.05 15.99 5.56
N ALA A 177 -9.32 14.99 6.08
CA ALA A 177 -9.54 13.58 5.71
C ALA A 177 -10.99 13.16 5.99
N ASP A 178 -11.52 13.54 7.15
CA ASP A 178 -12.93 13.32 7.52
C ASP A 178 -13.92 14.11 6.65
N LEU A 179 -13.52 15.24 6.06
CA LEU A 179 -14.35 15.97 5.10
C LEU A 179 -14.30 15.34 3.69
N LEU A 180 -13.17 14.77 3.26
CA LEU A 180 -13.09 13.99 2.02
C LEU A 180 -13.86 12.65 2.12
N ASP A 181 -13.98 12.11 3.34
CA ASP A 181 -14.80 10.94 3.60
C ASP A 181 -16.29 11.27 3.84
N ASN A 182 -16.64 12.40 4.51
CA ASN A 182 -18.03 12.74 4.83
C ASN A 182 -18.74 13.70 3.85
N SER A 183 -18.04 14.44 2.98
CA SER A 183 -18.70 15.39 2.05
C SER A 183 -19.31 14.73 0.81
N CYS A 184 -19.23 13.40 0.66
CA CYS A 184 -19.70 12.66 -0.52
C CYS A 184 -21.00 11.86 -0.28
N THR A 185 -21.66 11.99 0.87
CA THR A 185 -22.88 11.21 1.21
C THR A 185 -24.20 11.84 0.77
N SER A 186 -24.25 12.55 -0.37
CA SER A 186 -25.52 13.02 -0.90
C SER A 186 -25.69 12.65 -2.37
N GLY A 187 -26.04 11.38 -2.60
CA GLY A 187 -26.84 10.91 -3.73
C GLY A 187 -26.22 11.03 -5.13
N SER A 188 -26.01 9.87 -5.75
CA SER A 188 -25.90 9.65 -7.22
C SER A 188 -24.52 9.73 -7.90
N GLY A 189 -23.39 9.81 -7.19
CA GLY A 189 -22.06 9.69 -7.84
C GLY A 189 -20.87 9.50 -6.90
N SER A 190 -19.79 8.89 -7.40
CA SER A 190 -18.55 8.53 -6.67
C SER A 190 -17.59 9.70 -6.40
N GLY A 191 -17.88 10.91 -6.90
CA GLY A 191 -16.99 12.06 -6.86
C GLY A 191 -17.63 13.34 -6.28
N LEU A 192 -16.92 14.47 -6.39
CA LEU A 192 -17.42 15.78 -5.95
C LEU A 192 -18.66 16.22 -6.74
N PRO A 193 -19.53 17.10 -6.19
CA PRO A 193 -20.67 17.66 -6.92
C PRO A 193 -20.26 18.30 -8.26
N PHE A 194 -21.08 18.18 -9.30
CA PHE A 194 -20.75 18.57 -10.68
C PHE A 194 -20.18 20.00 -10.85
N LEU A 195 -20.71 20.98 -10.11
CA LEU A 195 -20.21 22.37 -10.16
C LEU A 195 -18.80 22.52 -9.57
N VAL A 196 -18.46 21.69 -8.58
CA VAL A 196 -17.11 21.65 -8.00
C VAL A 196 -16.15 21.02 -9.01
N GLN A 197 -16.56 19.92 -9.68
CA GLN A 197 -15.73 19.19 -10.66
C GLN A 197 -15.16 20.10 -11.77
N ARG A 198 -15.95 21.05 -12.30
CA ARG A 198 -15.54 21.96 -13.40
C ARG A 198 -14.62 23.13 -12.99
N THR A 199 -14.15 23.16 -11.75
CA THR A 199 -13.25 24.21 -11.26
C THR A 199 -12.04 23.67 -10.51
N VAL A 200 -11.97 22.35 -10.27
CA VAL A 200 -10.90 21.73 -9.46
C VAL A 200 -9.55 21.91 -10.13
N ALA A 201 -9.45 21.80 -11.46
CA ALA A 201 -8.17 21.89 -12.16
C ALA A 201 -7.48 23.27 -12.00
N ARG A 202 -8.25 24.34 -11.73
CA ARG A 202 -7.71 25.68 -11.46
C ARG A 202 -7.03 25.79 -10.10
N GLN A 203 -7.42 24.94 -9.15
CA GLN A 203 -6.91 24.96 -7.78
C GLN A 203 -5.77 23.96 -7.55
N ILE A 204 -5.46 23.14 -8.54
CA ILE A 204 -4.42 22.12 -8.46
C ILE A 204 -3.11 22.66 -9.04
N SER A 205 -2.05 22.58 -8.23
CA SER A 205 -0.68 22.78 -8.67
C SER A 205 -0.07 21.45 -9.07
N LEU A 206 0.44 21.33 -10.30
CA LEU A 206 1.16 20.13 -10.75
C LEU A 206 2.59 20.19 -10.19
N MET A 207 3.06 19.10 -9.59
CA MET A 207 4.36 19.02 -8.94
C MET A 207 5.36 18.25 -9.80
N GLU A 208 5.16 16.94 -9.95
CA GLU A 208 6.07 16.07 -10.71
C GLU A 208 5.32 15.05 -11.55
N CYS A 209 5.89 14.69 -12.71
CA CYS A 209 5.38 13.62 -13.55
C CYS A 209 5.76 12.28 -12.93
N VAL A 210 4.77 11.49 -12.51
CA VAL A 210 4.96 10.19 -11.85
C VAL A 210 4.85 9.01 -12.80
N GLY A 211 4.29 9.21 -14.00
CA GLY A 211 4.21 8.15 -15.00
C GLY A 211 3.74 8.63 -16.35
N LYS A 212 4.11 7.90 -17.40
CA LYS A 212 3.57 8.08 -18.76
C LYS A 212 2.81 6.81 -19.13
N GLY A 213 1.50 6.96 -19.33
CA GLY A 213 0.60 5.90 -19.73
C GLY A 213 0.34 5.90 -21.24
N ARG A 214 -0.56 5.00 -21.68
CA ARG A 214 -0.97 4.89 -23.08
C ARG A 214 -1.65 6.14 -23.62
N TYR A 215 -2.45 6.81 -22.78
CA TYR A 215 -3.37 7.88 -23.18
C TYR A 215 -2.97 9.26 -22.63
N GLY A 216 -1.84 9.35 -21.93
CA GLY A 216 -1.48 10.58 -21.25
C GLY A 216 -0.42 10.41 -20.17
N GLU A 217 -0.12 11.51 -19.51
CA GLU A 217 0.84 11.57 -18.41
C GLU A 217 0.09 11.65 -17.08
N VAL A 218 0.62 10.98 -16.05
CA VAL A 218 0.12 11.05 -14.68
C VAL A 218 1.07 11.91 -13.88
N TRP A 219 0.52 12.92 -13.22
CA TRP A 219 1.24 13.88 -12.41
C TRP A 219 0.80 13.77 -10.96
N ARG A 220 1.74 13.90 -10.02
CA ARG A 220 1.40 14.26 -8.64
C ARG A 220 1.07 15.74 -8.62
N GLY A 221 -0.13 16.07 -8.18
CA GLY A 221 -0.58 17.43 -7.93
C GLY A 221 -0.79 17.68 -6.44
N GLN A 222 -0.88 18.95 -6.07
CA GLN A 222 -1.27 19.38 -4.74
C GLN A 222 -2.60 20.15 -4.81
N TRP A 223 -3.57 19.74 -4.00
CA TRP A 223 -4.87 20.37 -3.87
C TRP A 223 -5.20 20.58 -2.39
N GLN A 224 -5.37 21.83 -1.96
CA GLN A 224 -5.65 22.17 -0.56
C GLN A 224 -4.67 21.55 0.45
N GLY A 225 -3.41 21.40 0.08
CA GLY A 225 -2.35 20.79 0.90
C GLY A 225 -2.19 19.29 0.72
N GLU A 226 -3.20 18.59 0.18
CA GLU A 226 -3.20 17.15 -0.02
C GLU A 226 -2.62 16.74 -1.39
N ASN A 227 -1.99 15.57 -1.45
CA ASN A 227 -1.50 15.00 -2.70
C ASN A 227 -2.64 14.36 -3.50
N VAL A 228 -2.72 14.69 -4.78
CA VAL A 228 -3.67 14.11 -5.74
C VAL A 228 -2.93 13.57 -6.96
N ALA A 229 -3.49 12.57 -7.62
CA ALA A 229 -3.00 12.08 -8.91
C ALA A 229 -3.84 12.68 -10.03
N VAL A 230 -3.17 13.35 -10.98
CA VAL A 230 -3.79 14.00 -12.14
C VAL A 230 -3.35 13.29 -13.41
N LYS A 231 -4.25 12.52 -14.03
CA LYS A 231 -4.02 11.93 -15.35
C LYS A 231 -4.47 12.94 -16.40
N ILE A 232 -3.53 13.41 -17.21
CA ILE A 232 -3.73 14.44 -18.23
C ILE A 232 -3.77 13.77 -19.59
N PHE A 233 -4.91 13.90 -20.26
CA PHE A 233 -5.13 13.40 -21.62
C PHE A 233 -5.04 14.55 -22.62
N SER A 234 -4.54 14.22 -23.81
CA SER A 234 -4.63 15.08 -24.98
C SER A 234 -6.07 15.16 -25.48
N SER A 235 -6.45 16.25 -26.14
CA SER A 235 -7.74 16.36 -26.85
C SER A 235 -7.94 15.26 -27.91
N ARG A 236 -6.87 14.64 -28.40
CA ARG A 236 -6.95 13.49 -29.32
C ARG A 236 -7.47 12.22 -28.64
N ASP A 237 -7.32 12.11 -27.32
CA ASP A 237 -7.69 10.95 -26.51
C ASP A 237 -8.99 11.21 -25.71
N GLU A 238 -9.82 12.17 -26.15
CA GLU A 238 -11.07 12.56 -25.49
C GLU A 238 -12.01 11.38 -25.25
N LYS A 239 -12.10 10.43 -26.18
CA LYS A 239 -12.94 9.23 -26.02
C LYS A 239 -12.48 8.36 -24.84
N SER A 240 -11.17 8.25 -24.62
CA SER A 240 -10.62 7.47 -23.52
C SER A 240 -10.81 8.17 -22.19
N TRP A 241 -10.61 9.50 -22.13
CA TRP A 241 -10.92 10.30 -20.95
C TRP A 241 -12.42 10.24 -20.61
N PHE A 242 -13.29 10.39 -21.61
CA PHE A 242 -14.74 10.34 -21.44
C PHE A 242 -15.17 8.97 -20.90
N ARG A 243 -14.70 7.87 -21.50
CA ARG A 243 -15.01 6.53 -21.05
C ARG A 243 -14.57 6.30 -19.61
N GLU A 244 -13.32 6.65 -19.28
CA GLU A 244 -12.80 6.45 -17.93
C GLU A 244 -13.56 7.29 -16.90
N THR A 245 -13.91 8.53 -17.25
CA THR A 245 -14.74 9.43 -16.44
C THR A 245 -16.15 8.90 -16.24
N GLU A 246 -16.78 8.39 -17.29
CA GLU A 246 -18.11 7.77 -17.24
C GLU A 246 -18.11 6.56 -16.29
N ILE A 247 -17.14 5.66 -16.43
CA ILE A 247 -17.02 4.50 -15.55
C ILE A 247 -16.82 4.98 -14.11
N TYR A 248 -15.87 5.88 -13.85
CA TYR A 248 -15.63 6.37 -12.49
C TYR A 248 -16.82 7.08 -11.85
N ASN A 249 -17.72 7.70 -12.62
CA ASN A 249 -18.95 8.32 -12.13
C ASN A 249 -20.11 7.31 -11.94
N THR A 250 -19.91 6.03 -12.23
CA THR A 250 -20.95 5.00 -12.05
C THR A 250 -21.39 4.92 -10.58
N VAL A 251 -22.71 4.92 -10.37
CA VAL A 251 -23.32 4.85 -9.04
C VAL A 251 -22.90 3.55 -8.33
N LEU A 252 -22.61 3.65 -7.02
CA LEU A 252 -22.09 2.54 -6.19
C LEU A 252 -20.75 1.94 -6.65
N LEU A 253 -19.98 2.62 -7.51
CA LEU A 253 -18.64 2.14 -7.88
C LEU A 253 -17.60 2.28 -6.76
N ARG A 254 -17.72 3.30 -5.89
CA ARG A 254 -16.75 3.56 -4.82
C ARG A 254 -16.58 2.33 -3.92
N HIS A 255 -15.34 1.88 -3.76
CA HIS A 255 -14.95 0.71 -2.97
C HIS A 255 -13.50 0.87 -2.49
N GLU A 256 -13.13 0.28 -1.35
CA GLU A 256 -11.80 0.45 -0.76
C GLU A 256 -10.62 -0.03 -1.64
N ASN A 257 -10.92 -0.95 -2.56
CA ASN A 257 -9.99 -1.54 -3.53
C ASN A 257 -10.24 -1.10 -4.98
N ILE A 258 -10.97 -0.02 -5.19
CA ILE A 258 -11.07 0.70 -6.47
C ILE A 258 -10.50 2.10 -6.26
N LEU A 259 -9.70 2.60 -7.20
CA LEU A 259 -9.06 3.91 -7.07
C LEU A 259 -10.11 5.00 -6.82
N GLY A 260 -9.88 5.80 -5.78
CA GLY A 260 -10.77 6.88 -5.38
C GLY A 260 -10.79 7.99 -6.43
N PHE A 261 -11.87 8.05 -7.20
CA PHE A 261 -12.15 9.16 -8.11
C PHE A 261 -12.59 10.40 -7.33
N MET A 262 -12.05 11.56 -7.70
CA MET A 262 -12.39 12.83 -7.07
C MET A 262 -13.18 13.73 -8.03
N ALA A 263 -12.61 13.96 -9.22
CA ALA A 263 -13.20 14.84 -10.23
C ALA A 263 -12.61 14.58 -11.62
N SER A 264 -13.30 15.08 -12.63
CA SER A 264 -12.81 15.23 -14.00
C SER A 264 -13.03 16.67 -14.44
N ASP A 265 -12.07 17.27 -15.13
CA ASP A 265 -12.15 18.67 -15.54
C ASP A 265 -11.49 18.89 -16.92
N MET A 266 -11.88 19.96 -17.60
CA MET A 266 -11.30 20.37 -18.87
C MET A 266 -10.67 21.74 -18.68
N THR A 267 -9.36 21.83 -18.92
CA THR A 267 -8.60 23.06 -18.74
C THR A 267 -7.84 23.44 -20.00
N SER A 268 -7.63 24.73 -20.20
CA SER A 268 -6.75 25.24 -21.26
C SER A 268 -5.46 25.73 -20.62
N ARG A 269 -4.36 25.03 -20.89
CA ARG A 269 -3.00 25.42 -20.47
C ARG A 269 -2.07 25.38 -21.69
N ASN A 270 -1.17 26.35 -21.79
CA ASN A 270 -0.18 26.46 -22.87
C ASN A 270 -0.82 26.39 -24.27
N SER A 271 -1.95 27.08 -24.47
CA SER A 271 -2.70 27.08 -25.74
C SER A 271 -3.19 25.70 -26.20
N SER A 272 -3.26 24.72 -25.29
CA SER A 272 -3.76 23.37 -25.53
C SER A 272 -4.88 23.01 -24.55
N THR A 273 -5.94 22.38 -25.07
CA THR A 273 -6.99 21.79 -24.23
C THR A 273 -6.45 20.50 -23.62
N GLN A 274 -6.45 20.45 -22.29
CA GLN A 274 -6.07 19.30 -21.49
C GLN A 274 -7.31 18.77 -20.77
N LEU A 275 -7.49 17.45 -20.82
CA LEU A 275 -8.57 16.77 -20.12
C LEU A 275 -7.97 16.08 -18.90
N TRP A 276 -8.44 16.45 -17.71
CA TRP A 276 -7.89 16.00 -16.44
C TRP A 276 -8.84 14.98 -15.81
N LEU A 277 -8.26 13.90 -15.30
CA LEU A 277 -8.90 12.96 -14.40
C LEU A 277 -8.15 13.00 -13.07
N ILE A 278 -8.83 13.40 -12.00
CA ILE A 278 -8.25 13.61 -10.68
C ILE A 278 -8.69 12.50 -9.74
N THR A 279 -7.70 11.85 -9.11
CA THR A 279 -7.88 10.70 -8.23
C THR A 279 -7.01 10.83 -6.98
N HIS A 280 -7.26 9.99 -5.97
CA HIS A 280 -6.37 9.89 -4.82
C HIS A 280 -4.95 9.49 -5.25
N TYR A 281 -3.96 10.14 -4.64
CA TYR A 281 -2.56 9.79 -4.83
C TYR A 281 -2.14 8.67 -3.86
N HIS A 282 -1.39 7.69 -4.36
CA HIS A 282 -0.82 6.62 -3.56
C HIS A 282 0.70 6.60 -3.70
N GLU A 283 1.40 6.87 -2.59
CA GLU A 283 2.84 7.11 -2.54
C GLU A 283 3.69 5.88 -2.88
N HIS A 284 3.17 4.68 -2.67
CA HIS A 284 3.84 3.44 -3.04
C HIS A 284 3.76 3.12 -4.55
N GLY A 285 3.07 3.97 -5.33
CA GLY A 285 2.96 3.82 -6.77
C GLY A 285 2.17 2.57 -7.17
N SER A 286 2.47 2.06 -8.36
CA SER A 286 1.84 0.82 -8.83
C SER A 286 2.44 -0.41 -8.16
N LEU A 287 1.70 -1.51 -8.14
CA LEU A 287 2.16 -2.81 -7.69
C LEU A 287 3.40 -3.24 -8.49
N TYR A 288 3.47 -2.89 -9.78
CA TYR A 288 4.68 -3.06 -10.58
C TYR A 288 5.89 -2.34 -9.98
N ASP A 289 5.75 -1.04 -9.66
CA ASP A 289 6.85 -0.24 -9.09
C ASP A 289 7.27 -0.78 -7.71
N TYR A 290 6.28 -1.15 -6.89
CA TYR A 290 6.51 -1.71 -5.57
C TYR A 290 7.30 -3.03 -5.62
N LEU A 291 6.84 -3.97 -6.44
CA LEU A 291 7.41 -5.32 -6.55
C LEU A 291 8.83 -5.31 -7.15
N GLN A 292 9.19 -4.29 -7.94
CA GLN A 292 10.56 -4.12 -8.46
C GLN A 292 11.60 -3.88 -7.37
N HIS A 293 11.23 -3.17 -6.31
CA HIS A 293 12.19 -2.69 -5.32
C HIS A 293 12.06 -3.41 -3.97
N ILE A 294 10.88 -3.91 -3.64
CA ILE A 294 10.57 -4.41 -2.31
C ILE A 294 10.18 -5.89 -2.40
N ALA A 295 10.79 -6.71 -1.56
CA ALA A 295 10.35 -8.08 -1.32
C ALA A 295 9.24 -8.06 -0.27
N VAL A 296 8.24 -8.90 -0.46
CA VAL A 296 6.96 -8.83 0.24
C VAL A 296 6.89 -9.92 1.31
N SER A 297 6.37 -9.59 2.49
CA SER A 297 6.09 -10.58 3.53
C SER A 297 4.89 -11.44 3.13
N ALA A 298 4.78 -12.66 3.67
CA ALA A 298 3.63 -13.52 3.43
C ALA A 298 2.27 -12.84 3.75
N PRO A 299 2.11 -12.16 4.91
CA PRO A 299 0.88 -11.41 5.21
C PRO A 299 0.58 -10.29 4.20
N ASP A 300 1.59 -9.51 3.80
CA ASP A 300 1.38 -8.41 2.83
C ASP A 300 1.03 -8.95 1.44
N ALA A 301 1.62 -10.07 1.03
CA ALA A 301 1.30 -10.72 -0.23
C ALA A 301 -0.16 -11.19 -0.26
N LEU A 302 -0.65 -11.75 0.85
CA LEU A 302 -2.07 -12.11 1.00
C LEU A 302 -2.96 -10.86 1.00
N ASN A 303 -2.57 -9.77 1.66
CA ASN A 303 -3.31 -8.52 1.62
C ASN A 303 -3.39 -7.95 0.20
N PHE A 304 -2.28 -7.93 -0.55
CA PHE A 304 -2.26 -7.50 -1.94
C PHE A 304 -3.20 -8.35 -2.80
N ALA A 305 -3.11 -9.67 -2.70
CA ALA A 305 -3.94 -10.57 -3.48
C ALA A 305 -5.43 -10.46 -3.13
N ALA A 306 -5.77 -10.46 -1.84
CA ALA A 306 -7.14 -10.36 -1.37
C ALA A 306 -7.77 -9.02 -1.74
N SER A 307 -7.04 -7.91 -1.59
CA SER A 307 -7.53 -6.57 -1.95
C SER A 307 -7.76 -6.42 -3.45
N VAL A 308 -6.84 -6.93 -4.30
CA VAL A 308 -7.06 -6.94 -5.76
C VAL A 308 -8.27 -7.81 -6.11
N ALA A 309 -8.40 -9.00 -5.52
CA ALA A 309 -9.54 -9.87 -5.75
C ALA A 309 -10.87 -9.22 -5.32
N ASN A 310 -10.91 -8.59 -4.15
CA ASN A 310 -12.09 -7.87 -3.66
C ASN A 310 -12.50 -6.72 -4.60
N GLY A 311 -11.53 -5.93 -5.08
CA GLY A 311 -11.78 -4.89 -6.07
C GLY A 311 -12.35 -5.47 -7.37
N LEU A 312 -11.80 -6.58 -7.85
CA LEU A 312 -12.26 -7.21 -9.09
C LEU A 312 -13.66 -7.82 -8.95
N VAL A 313 -13.95 -8.47 -7.81
CA VAL A 313 -15.30 -8.94 -7.47
C VAL A 313 -16.28 -7.79 -7.47
N HIS A 314 -15.94 -6.66 -6.81
CA HIS A 314 -16.80 -5.48 -6.80
C HIS A 314 -17.08 -4.93 -8.21
N LEU A 315 -16.07 -4.90 -9.10
CA LEU A 315 -16.29 -4.53 -10.50
C LEU A 315 -17.25 -5.50 -11.19
N HIS A 316 -16.98 -6.79 -11.09
CA HIS A 316 -17.70 -7.86 -11.80
C HIS A 316 -19.14 -8.07 -11.33
N THR A 317 -19.43 -7.75 -10.07
CA THR A 317 -20.77 -7.91 -9.48
C THR A 317 -21.68 -6.76 -9.87
N GLU A 318 -22.86 -7.08 -10.41
CA GLU A 318 -23.96 -6.13 -10.57
C GLU A 318 -24.62 -5.87 -9.22
N ILE A 319 -24.92 -4.62 -8.91
CA ILE A 319 -25.62 -4.22 -7.68
C ILE A 319 -27.00 -3.72 -8.09
N LEU A 320 -28.04 -4.45 -7.66
CA LEU A 320 -29.44 -4.13 -7.98
C LEU A 320 -29.95 -2.99 -7.06
N GLY A 321 -30.73 -2.07 -7.63
CA GLY A 321 -31.31 -0.95 -6.90
C GLY A 321 -31.97 0.05 -7.85
N THR A 322 -32.58 1.12 -7.31
CA THR A 322 -33.16 2.23 -8.10
C THR A 322 -32.11 2.92 -8.97
N GLU A 323 -30.90 3.08 -8.44
CA GLU A 323 -29.70 3.48 -9.17
C GLU A 323 -28.64 2.40 -8.94
N GLY A 324 -28.80 1.27 -9.64
CA GLY A 324 -27.91 0.11 -9.53
C GLY A 324 -26.53 0.35 -10.14
N LYS A 325 -25.56 -0.51 -9.78
CA LYS A 325 -24.25 -0.59 -10.46
C LYS A 325 -24.31 -1.68 -11.52
N PRO A 326 -24.03 -1.41 -12.80
CA PRO A 326 -23.85 -2.46 -13.79
C PRO A 326 -22.68 -3.37 -13.41
N ALA A 327 -22.65 -4.59 -13.95
CA ALA A 327 -21.44 -5.40 -13.92
C ALA A 327 -20.39 -4.77 -14.83
N ILE A 328 -19.13 -4.72 -14.40
CA ILE A 328 -18.03 -4.05 -15.11
C ILE A 328 -16.87 -5.05 -15.27
N ALA A 329 -16.35 -5.20 -16.48
CA ALA A 329 -15.11 -5.93 -16.75
C ALA A 329 -14.00 -4.96 -17.15
N HIS A 330 -12.80 -5.15 -16.61
CA HIS A 330 -11.69 -4.19 -16.65
C HIS A 330 -10.93 -4.19 -17.99
N ARG A 331 -10.65 -5.37 -18.55
CA ARG A 331 -9.98 -5.63 -19.85
C ARG A 331 -8.52 -5.21 -19.99
N ASP A 332 -7.95 -4.46 -19.05
CA ASP A 332 -6.50 -4.17 -19.01
C ASP A 332 -5.90 -4.34 -17.61
N LEU A 333 -6.31 -5.39 -16.88
CA LEU A 333 -5.80 -5.65 -15.54
C LEU A 333 -4.33 -6.09 -15.62
N LYS A 334 -3.45 -5.43 -14.87
CA LYS A 334 -2.00 -5.70 -14.81
C LYS A 334 -1.39 -5.02 -13.59
N SER A 335 -0.19 -5.42 -13.18
CA SER A 335 0.49 -4.84 -12.01
C SER A 335 0.72 -3.32 -12.09
N LYS A 336 0.84 -2.75 -13.30
CA LYS A 336 0.93 -1.28 -13.50
C LYS A 336 -0.39 -0.52 -13.27
N ASN A 337 -1.53 -1.21 -13.37
CA ASN A 337 -2.87 -0.63 -13.19
C ASN A 337 -3.47 -0.98 -11.82
N ILE A 338 -2.63 -1.43 -10.89
CA ILE A 338 -2.98 -1.70 -9.49
C ILE A 338 -2.08 -0.83 -8.64
N LEU A 339 -2.62 -0.05 -7.72
CA LEU A 339 -1.85 0.84 -6.84
C LEU A 339 -1.75 0.24 -5.45
N VAL A 340 -0.59 0.41 -4.80
CA VAL A 340 -0.37 -0.01 -3.42
C VAL A 340 -0.66 1.16 -2.49
N LYS A 341 -1.52 0.94 -1.50
CA LYS A 341 -1.90 1.94 -0.49
C LYS A 341 -0.98 1.86 0.72
N LYS A 342 -0.97 2.91 1.53
CA LYS A 342 -0.17 3.02 2.76
C LYS A 342 -0.47 1.94 3.81
N ASP A 343 -1.68 1.40 3.81
CA ASP A 343 -2.12 0.31 4.68
C ASP A 343 -1.80 -1.09 4.14
N MET A 344 -0.91 -1.19 3.13
CA MET A 344 -0.50 -2.44 2.50
C MET A 344 -1.64 -3.22 1.84
N ARG A 345 -2.70 -2.52 1.42
CA ARG A 345 -3.75 -3.02 0.52
C ARG A 345 -3.58 -2.43 -0.87
N CYS A 346 -4.23 -3.03 -1.85
CA CYS A 346 -4.24 -2.56 -3.23
C CYS A 346 -5.58 -1.93 -3.62
N CYS A 347 -5.56 -1.09 -4.65
CA CYS A 347 -6.75 -0.71 -5.38
C CYS A 347 -6.53 -0.76 -6.90
N ILE A 348 -7.56 -1.12 -7.66
CA ILE A 348 -7.53 -1.19 -9.12
C ILE A 348 -7.75 0.21 -9.72
N ALA A 349 -6.96 0.55 -10.73
CA ALA A 349 -6.98 1.82 -11.44
C ALA A 349 -7.07 1.62 -12.97
N ASP A 350 -7.18 2.71 -13.73
CA ASP A 350 -7.20 2.72 -15.20
C ASP A 350 -8.38 1.97 -15.85
N LEU A 351 -9.59 2.50 -15.65
CA LEU A 351 -10.85 1.94 -16.13
C LEU A 351 -11.21 2.36 -17.57
N GLY A 352 -10.27 2.96 -18.32
CA GLY A 352 -10.53 3.54 -19.63
C GLY A 352 -10.87 2.53 -20.74
N LEU A 353 -10.65 1.23 -20.51
CA LEU A 353 -11.02 0.14 -21.41
C LEU A 353 -12.18 -0.72 -20.90
N ALA A 354 -12.76 -0.34 -19.75
CA ALA A 354 -13.79 -1.14 -19.11
C ALA A 354 -15.08 -1.20 -19.94
N VAL A 355 -15.79 -2.31 -19.81
CA VAL A 355 -17.07 -2.58 -20.47
C VAL A 355 -18.12 -2.90 -19.42
N THR A 356 -19.36 -2.50 -19.68
CA THR A 356 -20.45 -2.63 -18.72
C THR A 356 -21.56 -3.51 -19.25
N HIS A 357 -22.28 -4.15 -18.33
CA HIS A 357 -23.46 -4.95 -18.62
C HIS A 357 -24.51 -4.78 -17.53
N THR A 358 -25.75 -4.57 -17.95
CA THR A 358 -26.91 -4.47 -17.07
C THR A 358 -27.91 -5.57 -17.42
N GLN A 359 -28.31 -6.38 -16.44
CA GLN A 359 -29.27 -7.47 -16.67
C GLN A 359 -30.65 -6.98 -17.09
N ALA A 360 -31.09 -5.81 -16.61
CA ALA A 360 -32.41 -5.26 -16.88
C ALA A 360 -32.68 -5.03 -18.38
N ASP A 361 -31.68 -4.52 -19.10
CA ASP A 361 -31.81 -4.17 -20.52
C ASP A 361 -31.07 -5.15 -21.45
N ASN A 362 -30.36 -6.14 -20.87
CA ASN A 362 -29.41 -7.02 -21.57
C ASN A 362 -28.47 -6.25 -22.51
N GLN A 363 -28.14 -5.00 -22.13
CA GLN A 363 -27.27 -4.13 -22.89
C GLN A 363 -25.83 -4.37 -22.47
N LEU A 364 -25.03 -4.69 -23.47
CA LEU A 364 -23.60 -4.88 -23.36
C LEU A 364 -22.93 -3.70 -24.07
N ASP A 365 -22.34 -2.81 -23.30
CA ASP A 365 -21.67 -1.63 -23.85
C ASP A 365 -20.20 -1.94 -24.13
N VAL A 366 -20.00 -2.58 -25.29
CA VAL A 366 -18.68 -3.00 -25.79
C VAL A 366 -18.44 -2.31 -27.12
N GLY A 367 -17.39 -1.50 -27.20
CA GLY A 367 -16.89 -0.98 -28.47
C GLY A 367 -16.42 -2.10 -29.41
N ASN A 368 -16.35 -1.83 -30.71
CA ASN A 368 -16.16 -2.84 -31.77
C ASN A 368 -14.79 -3.57 -31.81
N ASN A 369 -13.87 -3.36 -30.85
CA ASN A 369 -12.54 -3.97 -30.89
C ASN A 369 -12.28 -4.90 -29.69
N PRO A 370 -12.19 -6.23 -29.91
CA PRO A 370 -11.83 -7.17 -28.85
C PRO A 370 -10.35 -7.08 -28.45
N LYS A 371 -9.46 -6.69 -29.38
CA LYS A 371 -8.00 -6.65 -29.21
C LYS A 371 -7.53 -5.35 -28.54
N VAL A 372 -7.96 -5.14 -27.31
CA VAL A 372 -7.50 -4.01 -26.47
C VAL A 372 -6.84 -4.53 -25.19
N GLY A 373 -6.15 -3.66 -24.49
CA GLY A 373 -5.34 -4.01 -23.32
C GLY A 373 -3.89 -4.34 -23.67
N THR A 374 -3.15 -4.76 -22.65
CA THR A 374 -1.70 -5.00 -22.72
C THR A 374 -1.43 -6.41 -23.20
N LYS A 375 -0.76 -6.55 -24.36
CA LYS A 375 -0.57 -7.84 -25.05
C LYS A 375 -0.04 -8.96 -24.16
N ARG A 376 0.91 -8.66 -23.28
CA ARG A 376 1.51 -9.62 -22.32
C ARG A 376 0.49 -10.27 -21.36
N TYR A 377 -0.62 -9.58 -21.08
CA TYR A 377 -1.65 -10.02 -20.14
C TYR A 377 -2.92 -10.51 -20.84
N MET A 378 -2.96 -10.55 -22.19
CA MET A 378 -4.13 -11.01 -22.93
C MET A 378 -4.36 -12.51 -22.72
N ALA A 379 -5.63 -12.87 -22.52
CA ALA A 379 -6.07 -14.25 -22.41
C ALA A 379 -5.97 -15.00 -23.77
N PRO A 380 -5.86 -16.33 -23.77
CA PRO A 380 -5.76 -17.12 -25.00
C PRO A 380 -6.88 -16.81 -26.00
N GLU A 381 -8.13 -16.71 -25.54
CA GLU A 381 -9.32 -16.42 -26.35
C GLU A 381 -9.32 -15.03 -26.98
N VAL A 382 -8.55 -14.08 -26.42
CA VAL A 382 -8.33 -12.75 -27.00
C VAL A 382 -7.23 -12.80 -28.05
N LEU A 383 -6.19 -13.60 -27.81
CA LEU A 383 -5.04 -13.76 -28.69
C LEU A 383 -5.35 -14.60 -29.94
N ASP A 384 -6.23 -15.58 -29.84
CA ASP A 384 -6.66 -16.43 -30.97
C ASP A 384 -7.95 -15.93 -31.65
N GLU A 385 -8.52 -14.83 -31.15
CA GLU A 385 -9.73 -14.19 -31.68
C GLU A 385 -11.00 -15.06 -31.55
N THR A 386 -11.03 -16.00 -30.61
CA THR A 386 -12.18 -16.87 -30.34
C THR A 386 -13.13 -16.34 -29.26
N ILE A 387 -12.81 -15.19 -28.65
CA ILE A 387 -13.63 -14.55 -27.61
C ILE A 387 -15.06 -14.24 -28.12
N GLN A 388 -16.07 -14.66 -27.36
CA GLN A 388 -17.48 -14.36 -27.63
C GLN A 388 -17.82 -12.97 -27.10
N MET A 389 -17.85 -11.98 -27.99
CA MET A 389 -18.05 -10.57 -27.64
C MET A 389 -19.48 -10.22 -27.21
N ASP A 390 -20.45 -11.06 -27.53
CA ASP A 390 -21.87 -10.96 -27.15
C ASP A 390 -22.15 -11.51 -25.74
N CYS A 391 -21.18 -12.18 -25.12
CA CYS A 391 -21.31 -12.75 -23.78
C CYS A 391 -20.45 -11.98 -22.77
N PHE A 392 -21.07 -11.24 -21.85
CA PHE A 392 -20.34 -10.43 -20.86
C PHE A 392 -19.39 -11.26 -19.98
N ASP A 393 -19.78 -12.50 -19.66
CA ASP A 393 -18.99 -13.41 -18.82
C ASP A 393 -17.60 -13.74 -19.42
N THR A 394 -17.42 -13.62 -20.74
CA THR A 394 -16.10 -13.81 -21.35
C THR A 394 -15.13 -12.71 -20.93
N PHE A 395 -15.57 -11.45 -20.87
CA PHE A 395 -14.72 -10.35 -20.41
C PHE A 395 -14.34 -10.50 -18.94
N LYS A 396 -15.24 -11.02 -18.09
CA LYS A 396 -14.90 -11.35 -16.70
C LYS A 396 -13.81 -12.42 -16.63
N ARG A 397 -13.89 -13.47 -17.46
CA ARG A 397 -12.87 -14.53 -17.53
C ARG A 397 -11.51 -14.02 -18.02
N VAL A 398 -11.51 -13.07 -18.97
CA VAL A 398 -10.28 -12.38 -19.41
C VAL A 398 -9.60 -11.66 -18.25
N ASP A 399 -10.36 -10.99 -17.38
CA ASP A 399 -9.80 -10.36 -16.20
C ASP A 399 -9.25 -11.38 -15.19
N ILE A 400 -9.90 -12.54 -15.03
CA ILE A 400 -9.42 -13.63 -14.16
C ILE A 400 -8.10 -14.20 -14.67
N TRP A 401 -7.94 -14.36 -15.98
CA TRP A 401 -6.65 -14.72 -16.58
C TRP A 401 -5.55 -13.72 -16.21
N ALA A 402 -5.83 -12.43 -16.40
CA ALA A 402 -4.87 -11.37 -16.07
C ALA A 402 -4.57 -11.30 -14.56
N LEU A 403 -5.56 -11.55 -13.71
CA LEU A 403 -5.38 -11.66 -12.26
C LEU A 403 -4.40 -12.78 -11.91
N GLY A 404 -4.52 -13.97 -12.52
CA GLY A 404 -3.59 -15.08 -12.30
C GLY A 404 -2.13 -14.70 -12.58
N LEU A 405 -1.88 -13.91 -13.63
CA LEU A 405 -0.55 -13.39 -13.95
C LEU A 405 -0.05 -12.39 -12.89
N VAL A 406 -0.93 -11.53 -12.37
CA VAL A 406 -0.59 -10.60 -11.28
C VAL A 406 -0.29 -11.36 -9.97
N LEU A 407 -1.08 -12.39 -9.64
CA LEU A 407 -0.83 -13.24 -8.46
C LEU A 407 0.54 -13.93 -8.55
N TRP A 408 0.94 -14.37 -9.75
CA TRP A 408 2.27 -14.90 -9.99
C TRP A 408 3.36 -13.83 -9.76
N GLU A 409 3.17 -12.59 -10.21
CA GLU A 409 4.11 -11.49 -9.92
C GLU A 409 4.27 -11.24 -8.41
N ILE A 410 3.15 -11.24 -7.67
CA ILE A 410 3.15 -11.09 -6.20
C ILE A 410 3.93 -12.26 -5.56
N ALA A 411 3.57 -13.51 -5.89
CA ALA A 411 4.14 -14.71 -5.29
C ALA A 411 5.67 -14.81 -5.45
N ARG A 412 6.22 -14.37 -6.59
CA ARG A 412 7.68 -14.31 -6.83
C ARG A 412 8.43 -13.41 -5.87
N ARG A 413 7.80 -12.31 -5.50
CA ARG A 413 8.37 -11.33 -4.59
C ARG A 413 8.08 -11.63 -3.13
N THR A 414 7.29 -12.66 -2.86
CA THR A 414 7.03 -13.12 -1.51
C THR A 414 8.20 -13.92 -0.97
N TYR A 415 8.64 -13.61 0.25
CA TYR A 415 9.57 -14.46 0.98
C TYR A 415 8.93 -15.83 1.23
N SER A 416 9.63 -16.88 0.80
CA SER A 416 9.27 -18.25 1.11
C SER A 416 10.53 -18.96 1.59
N ASN A 417 10.50 -19.41 2.85
CA ASN A 417 11.63 -19.98 3.57
C ASN A 417 12.92 -19.12 3.51
N GLY A 418 12.78 -17.78 3.61
CA GLY A 418 13.90 -16.84 3.56
C GLY A 418 14.47 -16.57 2.16
N ILE A 419 13.89 -17.16 1.11
CA ILE A 419 14.29 -17.00 -0.29
C ILE A 419 13.23 -16.20 -1.03
N VAL A 420 13.66 -15.37 -1.98
CA VAL A 420 12.78 -14.56 -2.85
C VAL A 420 13.40 -14.48 -4.26
N GLU A 421 12.60 -14.49 -5.33
CA GLU A 421 13.10 -14.24 -6.68
C GLU A 421 13.10 -12.76 -7.02
N ASP A 422 13.96 -12.35 -7.95
CA ASP A 422 13.87 -11.03 -8.57
C ASP A 422 12.54 -10.82 -9.28
N TYR A 423 12.09 -9.56 -9.31
CA TYR A 423 10.94 -9.17 -10.10
C TYR A 423 11.17 -9.48 -11.57
N LYS A 424 10.17 -10.12 -12.18
CA LYS A 424 10.09 -10.35 -13.62
C LYS A 424 8.64 -10.18 -14.06
N PRO A 425 8.37 -9.57 -15.23
CA PRO A 425 7.03 -9.58 -15.78
C PRO A 425 6.64 -11.01 -16.22
N PRO A 426 5.34 -11.33 -16.34
CA PRO A 426 4.90 -12.64 -16.82
C PRO A 426 5.48 -12.96 -18.20
N PHE A 427 5.89 -14.21 -18.45
CA PHE A 427 6.50 -14.65 -19.71
C PHE A 427 7.85 -13.96 -20.07
N TYR A 428 8.56 -13.36 -19.10
CA TYR A 428 9.84 -12.66 -19.37
C TYR A 428 10.92 -13.51 -20.05
N ASP A 429 10.85 -14.82 -19.88
CA ASP A 429 11.78 -15.84 -20.39
C ASP A 429 11.37 -16.38 -21.77
N LEU A 430 10.16 -16.06 -22.24
CA LEU A 430 9.58 -16.61 -23.46
C LEU A 430 9.32 -15.55 -24.55
N VAL A 431 9.17 -14.28 -24.18
CA VAL A 431 8.86 -13.17 -25.12
C VAL A 431 9.69 -11.91 -24.83
N PRO A 432 9.97 -11.05 -25.82
CA PRO A 432 10.70 -9.79 -25.61
C PRO A 432 9.94 -8.81 -24.70
N ASN A 433 10.60 -7.74 -24.25
CA ASN A 433 10.05 -6.77 -23.28
C ASN A 433 8.71 -6.14 -23.72
N ASP A 434 8.60 -5.71 -24.99
CA ASP A 434 7.35 -5.25 -25.61
C ASP A 434 6.92 -6.26 -26.68
N PRO A 435 6.22 -7.34 -26.29
CA PRO A 435 5.88 -8.41 -27.20
C PRO A 435 4.82 -7.96 -28.20
N SER A 436 4.94 -8.46 -29.43
CA SER A 436 3.88 -8.32 -30.42
C SER A 436 2.69 -9.22 -30.07
N PHE A 437 1.57 -9.01 -30.77
CA PHE A 437 0.41 -9.88 -30.63
C PHE A 437 0.76 -11.33 -31.04
N GLU A 438 1.55 -11.49 -32.09
CA GLU A 438 1.94 -12.81 -32.60
C GLU A 438 2.91 -13.54 -31.66
N ASP A 439 3.83 -12.83 -30.99
CA ASP A 439 4.71 -13.43 -29.98
C ASP A 439 3.88 -14.05 -28.85
N MET A 440 2.91 -13.29 -28.34
CA MET A 440 2.03 -13.76 -27.27
C MET A 440 1.12 -14.90 -27.73
N ARG A 441 0.52 -14.78 -28.92
CA ARG A 441 -0.34 -15.84 -29.49
C ARG A 441 0.44 -17.15 -29.68
N LYS A 442 1.68 -17.08 -30.17
CA LYS A 442 2.55 -18.26 -30.32
C LYS A 442 2.80 -18.93 -28.97
N VAL A 443 3.25 -18.18 -27.97
CA VAL A 443 3.61 -18.74 -26.65
C VAL A 443 2.38 -19.24 -25.88
N VAL A 444 1.30 -18.46 -25.86
CA VAL A 444 0.12 -18.72 -25.00
C VAL A 444 -0.87 -19.68 -25.65
N CYS A 445 -1.11 -19.58 -26.97
CA CYS A 445 -2.13 -20.36 -27.67
C CYS A 445 -1.55 -21.56 -28.40
N VAL A 446 -0.43 -21.40 -29.12
CA VAL A 446 0.17 -22.48 -29.93
C VAL A 446 1.00 -23.43 -29.06
N GLU A 447 1.93 -22.87 -28.27
CA GLU A 447 2.82 -23.64 -27.40
C GLU A 447 2.20 -23.92 -26.02
N GLN A 448 1.05 -23.31 -25.71
CA GLN A 448 0.28 -23.46 -24.48
C GLN A 448 1.10 -23.24 -23.19
N GLN A 449 2.09 -22.36 -23.25
CA GLN A 449 2.96 -22.06 -22.12
C GLN A 449 2.25 -21.21 -21.06
N ARG A 450 2.72 -21.31 -19.83
CA ARG A 450 2.33 -20.50 -18.67
C ARG A 450 3.59 -20.06 -17.92
N PRO A 451 3.53 -18.98 -17.11
CA PRO A 451 4.67 -18.60 -16.29
C PRO A 451 5.11 -19.76 -15.37
N PHE A 452 6.41 -20.02 -15.33
CA PHE A 452 6.97 -21.11 -14.53
C PHE A 452 6.69 -20.92 -13.03
N ILE A 453 6.26 -22.00 -12.36
CA ILE A 453 6.01 -22.05 -10.92
C ILE A 453 7.23 -22.68 -10.22
N PRO A 454 7.99 -21.93 -9.40
CA PRO A 454 9.11 -22.47 -8.65
C PRO A 454 8.71 -23.62 -7.72
N ASN A 455 9.46 -24.73 -7.76
CA ASN A 455 9.18 -25.92 -6.93
C ASN A 455 9.07 -25.61 -5.42
N ARG A 456 9.79 -24.59 -4.94
CA ARG A 456 9.76 -24.17 -3.54
C ARG A 456 8.37 -23.72 -3.09
N TRP A 457 7.54 -23.17 -3.98
CA TRP A 457 6.21 -22.67 -3.63
C TRP A 457 5.28 -23.78 -3.15
N PHE A 458 5.43 -25.01 -3.64
CA PHE A 458 4.64 -26.16 -3.18
C PHE A 458 4.93 -26.55 -1.73
N SER A 459 6.09 -26.13 -1.19
CA SER A 459 6.45 -26.36 0.21
C SER A 459 6.09 -25.20 1.15
N ASP A 460 5.57 -24.10 0.61
CA ASP A 460 5.23 -22.88 1.34
C ASP A 460 3.72 -22.68 1.42
N SER A 461 3.18 -22.54 2.62
CA SER A 461 1.73 -22.47 2.83
C SER A 461 1.06 -21.27 2.15
N VAL A 462 1.77 -20.16 1.97
CA VAL A 462 1.22 -18.94 1.34
C VAL A 462 1.37 -19.03 -0.17
N CYS A 463 2.56 -19.35 -0.68
CA CYS A 463 2.73 -19.48 -2.13
C CYS A 463 1.87 -20.60 -2.72
N ASN A 464 1.65 -21.70 -1.99
CA ASN A 464 0.77 -22.80 -2.40
C ASN A 464 -0.73 -22.44 -2.36
N SER A 465 -1.12 -21.33 -1.71
CA SER A 465 -2.51 -20.88 -1.65
C SER A 465 -2.96 -20.10 -2.90
N PHE A 466 -2.02 -19.65 -3.73
CA PHE A 466 -2.34 -18.98 -4.98
C PHE A 466 -2.82 -20.00 -6.03
N PRO A 467 -3.99 -19.79 -6.66
CA PRO A 467 -4.46 -20.63 -7.75
C PRO A 467 -3.66 -20.29 -9.02
N PHE A 468 -2.74 -21.15 -9.41
CA PHE A 468 -1.96 -21.02 -10.64
C PHE A 468 -2.52 -21.86 -11.79
#